data_AF-A0AAV5W751-F1
#
_entry.id   AF-A0AAV5W751-F1
#
_cell.length_a   1.000
_cell.length_b   1.000
_cell.length_c   1.000
_cell.angle_alpha   90.00
_cell.angle_beta   90.00
_cell.angle_gamma   90.00
#
_symmetry.space_group_name_H-M   'P 1'
#
loop_
_entity.id
_entity.type
_entity.pdbx_description
1 polymer ?
#
loop_
_entity_poly.entity_id
_entity_poly.type
_entity_poly.pdbx_seq_one_letter_code
_entity_poly.pdbx_strand_id
1 'polypeptide(L)'
;RDGSPALDLNAYLEQMEHLQQAIAFFHAHPNYGTQLDNMKLTLESGSVLLEKEYRNVVHANSHAAEAQQVIDCLDEQYELMQSRAREIHTLSNIDKVAKLGEWLLKHGRPGRFLVHYSNIRGDLMVRTLTTIFQSASMATITDKISGLSAAANAAFTRSNPSFSAKNASTNTPKKATRFAPEQGPIGTREAEGADTESGLLVIAAFVALVYVEEGILDRAVPVFEKRAQVHRDLLKAPLNYVIKVLTKTVQDSEGSLAALLPLLRFVAARHVQMSTIAENAHLEQPYQSCFRALTLRCSSYIADYFERGAVPSTIFLFLPCDAMNT
;
A
#
# COMPACT_ATOMS: atom_id res chain seq x y z
N ARG A 1 -37.92 -23.40 -10.85
CA ARG A 1 -36.84 -24.14 -11.54
C ARG A 1 -35.55 -23.36 -11.27
N ASP A 2 -34.79 -23.79 -10.27
CA ASP A 2 -33.41 -23.44 -9.89
C ASP A 2 -32.74 -22.26 -10.63
N GLY A 3 -33.28 -21.05 -10.46
CA GLY A 3 -32.59 -19.84 -10.92
C GLY A 3 -31.48 -19.53 -9.92
N SER A 4 -30.24 -19.87 -10.24
CA SER A 4 -29.10 -19.36 -9.48
C SER A 4 -28.75 -17.96 -10.00
N PRO A 5 -28.53 -16.95 -9.13
CA PRO A 5 -28.10 -15.63 -9.57
C PRO A 5 -26.73 -15.67 -10.29
N ALA A 6 -25.97 -16.76 -10.14
CA ALA A 6 -24.72 -16.99 -10.87
C ALA A 6 -24.92 -17.32 -12.36
N LEU A 7 -26.08 -17.85 -12.76
CA LEU A 7 -26.36 -18.22 -14.16
C LEU A 7 -26.87 -17.02 -14.96
N ASP A 8 -27.87 -16.32 -14.42
CA ASP A 8 -28.42 -15.11 -15.00
C ASP A 8 -28.86 -14.15 -13.91
N LEU A 9 -27.94 -13.24 -13.55
CA LEU A 9 -28.17 -12.25 -12.51
C LEU A 9 -29.32 -11.32 -12.87
N ASN A 10 -29.48 -10.92 -14.14
CA ASN A 10 -30.49 -9.96 -14.52
C ASN A 10 -31.89 -10.54 -14.40
N ALA A 11 -32.10 -11.74 -14.95
CA ALA A 11 -33.37 -12.44 -14.82
C ALA A 11 -33.71 -12.74 -13.36
N TYR A 12 -32.70 -13.06 -12.54
CA TYR A 12 -32.90 -13.30 -11.11
C TYR A 12 -33.33 -12.02 -10.37
N LEU A 13 -32.68 -10.89 -10.62
CA LEU A 13 -33.05 -9.60 -10.02
C LEU A 13 -34.47 -9.18 -10.40
N GLU A 14 -34.86 -9.35 -11.66
CA GLU A 14 -36.22 -9.07 -12.14
C GLU A 14 -37.27 -9.96 -11.45
N GLN A 15 -37.00 -11.26 -11.30
CA GLN A 15 -37.88 -12.18 -10.57
C GLN A 15 -38.03 -11.78 -9.10
N MET A 16 -36.96 -11.31 -8.46
CA MET A 16 -37.00 -10.84 -7.09
C MET A 16 -37.80 -9.53 -6.94
N GLU A 17 -37.74 -8.64 -7.92
CA GLU A 17 -38.60 -7.44 -7.96
C GLU A 17 -40.08 -7.80 -8.12
N HIS A 18 -40.41 -8.72 -9.01
CA HIS A 18 -41.78 -9.23 -9.16
C HIS A 18 -42.30 -9.86 -7.86
N LEU A 19 -41.46 -10.63 -7.16
CA LEU A 19 -41.81 -11.21 -5.86
C LEU A 19 -42.13 -10.13 -4.81
N GLN A 20 -41.35 -9.04 -4.77
CA GLN A 20 -41.61 -7.92 -3.86
C GLN A 20 -42.93 -7.20 -4.17
N GLN A 21 -43.19 -6.93 -5.45
CA GLN A 21 -44.45 -6.30 -5.88
C GLN A 21 -45.64 -7.18 -5.49
N ALA A 22 -45.52 -8.49 -5.68
CA ALA A 22 -46.55 -9.44 -5.28
C ALA A 22 -46.75 -9.49 -3.76
N ILE A 23 -45.66 -9.46 -2.95
CA ILE A 23 -45.75 -9.35 -1.49
C ILE A 23 -46.50 -8.08 -1.08
N ALA A 24 -46.20 -6.93 -1.69
CA ALA A 24 -46.89 -5.67 -1.41
C ALA A 24 -48.38 -5.75 -1.76
N PHE A 25 -48.73 -6.39 -2.88
CA PHE A 25 -50.13 -6.60 -3.27
C PHE A 25 -50.89 -7.50 -2.28
N PHE A 26 -50.32 -8.65 -1.89
CA PHE A 26 -50.98 -9.59 -0.98
C PHE A 26 -51.04 -9.10 0.47
N HIS A 27 -50.17 -8.17 0.87
CA HIS A 27 -50.23 -7.52 2.18
C HIS A 27 -51.56 -6.78 2.42
N ALA A 28 -52.21 -6.29 1.35
CA ALA A 28 -53.52 -5.63 1.44
C ALA A 28 -54.71 -6.61 1.58
N HIS A 29 -54.47 -7.93 1.52
CA HIS A 29 -55.51 -8.95 1.44
C HIS A 29 -55.40 -9.99 2.58
N PRO A 30 -56.22 -9.88 3.66
CA PRO A 30 -56.09 -10.69 4.88
C PRO A 30 -56.21 -12.21 4.67
N ASN A 31 -56.85 -12.64 3.58
CA ASN A 31 -57.14 -14.04 3.31
C ASN A 31 -55.92 -14.85 2.81
N TYR A 32 -54.79 -14.20 2.54
CA TYR A 32 -53.60 -14.83 1.94
C TYR A 32 -52.40 -14.90 2.90
N GLY A 33 -52.63 -14.89 4.23
CA GLY A 33 -51.56 -14.84 5.24
C GLY A 33 -50.46 -15.88 5.04
N THR A 34 -50.82 -17.16 4.87
CA THR A 34 -49.85 -18.24 4.67
C THR A 34 -49.05 -18.09 3.36
N GLN A 35 -49.70 -17.68 2.27
CA GLN A 35 -49.03 -17.43 0.99
C GLN A 35 -48.06 -16.25 1.11
N LEU A 36 -48.48 -15.18 1.79
CA LEU A 36 -47.66 -14.00 2.05
C LEU A 36 -46.40 -14.38 2.85
N ASP A 37 -46.53 -15.23 3.87
CA ASP A 37 -45.38 -15.68 4.68
C ASP A 37 -44.41 -16.54 3.85
N ASN A 38 -44.91 -17.45 3.02
CA ASN A 38 -44.08 -18.24 2.10
C ASN A 38 -43.33 -17.36 1.09
N MET A 39 -43.98 -16.31 0.57
CA MET A 39 -43.37 -15.37 -0.36
C MET A 39 -42.28 -14.53 0.32
N LYS A 40 -42.52 -14.05 1.55
CA LYS A 40 -41.51 -13.35 2.36
C LYS A 40 -40.29 -14.24 2.64
N LEU A 41 -40.50 -15.51 3.00
CA LEU A 41 -39.42 -16.46 3.22
C LEU A 41 -38.61 -16.71 1.94
N THR A 42 -39.30 -16.81 0.80
CA THR A 42 -38.65 -16.96 -0.51
C THR A 42 -37.80 -15.73 -0.85
N LEU A 43 -38.31 -14.52 -0.60
CA LEU A 43 -37.59 -13.27 -0.80
C LEU A 43 -36.36 -13.18 0.10
N GLU A 44 -36.48 -13.59 1.36
CA GLU A 44 -35.36 -13.62 2.30
C GLU A 44 -34.27 -14.60 1.83
N SER A 45 -34.66 -15.82 1.44
CA SER A 45 -33.72 -16.82 0.91
C SER A 45 -33.01 -16.32 -0.35
N GLY A 46 -33.74 -15.69 -1.28
CA GLY A 46 -33.14 -15.11 -2.48
C GLY A 46 -32.20 -13.93 -2.18
N SER A 47 -32.50 -13.13 -1.17
CA SER A 47 -31.60 -12.05 -0.73
C SER A 47 -30.28 -12.60 -0.20
N VAL A 48 -30.30 -13.69 0.58
CA VAL A 48 -29.08 -14.36 1.06
C VAL A 48 -28.25 -14.92 -0.10
N LEU A 49 -28.90 -15.47 -1.14
CA LEU A 49 -28.21 -15.92 -2.35
C LEU A 49 -27.57 -14.75 -3.11
N LEU A 50 -28.24 -13.61 -3.19
CA LEU A 50 -27.69 -12.40 -3.82
C LEU A 50 -26.52 -11.80 -3.03
N GLU A 51 -26.54 -11.83 -1.70
CA GLU A 51 -25.39 -11.42 -0.88
C GLU A 51 -24.17 -12.32 -1.14
N LYS A 52 -24.39 -13.64 -1.24
CA LYS A 52 -23.34 -14.58 -1.64
C LYS A 52 -22.83 -14.30 -3.05
N GLU A 53 -23.73 -14.02 -3.98
CA GLU A 53 -23.35 -13.70 -5.35
C GLU A 53 -22.62 -12.36 -5.45
N TYR A 54 -22.95 -11.37 -4.62
CA TYR A 54 -22.20 -10.12 -4.55
C TYR A 54 -20.75 -10.37 -4.20
N ARG A 55 -20.48 -11.22 -3.21
CA ARG A 55 -19.11 -11.64 -2.87
C ARG A 55 -18.40 -12.25 -4.08
N ASN A 56 -19.08 -13.13 -4.84
CA ASN A 56 -18.52 -13.77 -6.03
C ASN A 56 -18.22 -12.75 -7.14
N VAL A 57 -19.14 -11.83 -7.39
CA VAL A 57 -19.00 -10.76 -8.39
C VAL A 57 -17.84 -9.84 -8.03
N VAL A 58 -17.74 -9.39 -6.78
CA VAL A 58 -16.60 -8.58 -6.33
C VAL A 58 -15.30 -9.35 -6.52
N HIS A 59 -15.24 -10.61 -6.09
CA HIS A 59 -14.04 -11.44 -6.20
C HIS A 59 -13.62 -11.66 -7.65
N ALA A 60 -14.56 -11.99 -8.53
CA ALA A 60 -14.28 -12.28 -9.94
C ALA A 60 -13.82 -11.05 -10.74
N ASN A 61 -14.16 -9.84 -10.28
CA ASN A 61 -13.80 -8.60 -10.97
C ASN A 61 -12.65 -7.84 -10.30
N SER A 62 -12.26 -8.21 -9.08
CA SER A 62 -11.17 -7.56 -8.37
C SER A 62 -9.85 -8.27 -8.63
N HIS A 63 -8.80 -7.49 -8.85
CA HIS A 63 -7.43 -7.99 -9.02
C HIS A 63 -6.46 -7.07 -8.29
N ALA A 64 -5.29 -7.63 -7.95
CA ALA A 64 -4.21 -6.86 -7.35
C ALA A 64 -3.64 -5.90 -8.41
N ALA A 65 -3.24 -4.71 -7.99
CA ALA A 65 -2.52 -3.80 -8.88
C ALA A 65 -1.15 -4.41 -9.20
N GLU A 66 -0.68 -4.16 -10.43
CA GLU A 66 0.66 -4.52 -10.84
C GLU A 66 1.68 -3.69 -10.03
N ALA A 67 2.61 -4.38 -9.36
CA ALA A 67 3.58 -3.73 -8.47
C ALA A 67 4.42 -2.67 -9.19
N GLN A 68 4.89 -2.97 -10.40
CA GLN A 68 5.70 -2.02 -11.18
C GLN A 68 4.88 -0.79 -11.57
N GLN A 69 3.62 -0.96 -11.97
CA GLN A 69 2.75 0.16 -12.32
C GLN A 69 2.51 1.10 -11.12
N VAL A 70 2.38 0.55 -9.91
CA VAL A 70 2.27 1.34 -8.68
C VAL A 70 3.57 2.08 -8.37
N ILE A 71 4.73 1.46 -8.62
CA ILE A 71 6.03 2.12 -8.43
C ILE A 71 6.20 3.25 -9.46
N ASP A 72 5.85 3.01 -10.73
CA ASP A 72 5.99 3.97 -11.82
C ASP A 72 5.07 5.20 -11.66
N CYS A 73 4.03 5.11 -10.83
CA CYS A 73 3.17 6.25 -10.49
C CYS A 73 3.75 7.16 -9.40
N LEU A 74 4.91 6.82 -8.84
CA LEU A 74 5.65 7.63 -7.88
C LEU A 74 6.79 8.38 -8.59
N ASP A 75 7.11 9.59 -8.13
CA ASP A 75 8.29 10.31 -8.60
C ASP A 75 9.56 9.94 -7.80
N GLU A 76 10.68 10.59 -8.12
CA GLU A 76 11.98 10.38 -7.45
C GLU A 76 11.96 10.74 -5.95
N GLN A 77 10.96 11.48 -5.48
CA GLN A 77 10.74 11.82 -4.08
C GLN A 77 9.64 10.97 -3.43
N TYR A 78 9.17 9.94 -4.13
CA TYR A 78 8.06 9.06 -3.74
C TYR A 78 6.72 9.79 -3.59
N GLU A 79 6.58 10.95 -4.23
CA GLU A 79 5.33 11.69 -4.32
C GLU A 79 4.43 11.11 -5.42
N LEU A 80 3.11 11.20 -5.23
CA LEU A 80 2.13 10.60 -6.11
C LEU A 80 1.96 11.40 -7.41
N MET A 81 2.23 10.78 -8.56
CA MET A 81 1.89 11.29 -9.88
C MET A 81 0.46 10.88 -10.24
N GLN A 82 -0.53 11.74 -9.93
CA GLN A 82 -1.95 11.43 -10.11
C GLN A 82 -2.34 11.01 -11.53
N SER A 83 -1.68 11.56 -12.57
CA SER A 83 -1.94 11.19 -13.97
C SER A 83 -1.67 9.70 -14.23
N ARG A 84 -0.55 9.18 -13.71
CA ARG A 84 -0.17 7.76 -13.84
C ARG A 84 -1.00 6.87 -12.92
N ALA A 85 -1.33 7.35 -11.72
CA ALA A 85 -2.13 6.58 -10.78
C ALA A 85 -3.54 6.25 -11.33
N ARG A 86 -4.12 7.13 -12.16
CA ARG A 86 -5.41 6.89 -12.84
C ARG A 86 -5.38 5.73 -13.84
N GLU A 87 -4.19 5.32 -14.28
CA GLU A 87 -4.02 4.18 -15.20
C GLU A 87 -4.00 2.84 -14.46
N ILE A 88 -3.93 2.85 -13.13
CA ILE A 88 -3.96 1.64 -12.31
C ILE A 88 -5.40 1.14 -12.22
N HIS A 89 -5.62 -0.04 -12.78
CA HIS A 89 -6.92 -0.71 -12.75
C HIS A 89 -6.83 -1.88 -11.78
N THR A 90 -7.76 -1.94 -10.85
CA THR A 90 -7.87 -3.03 -9.86
C THR A 90 -9.28 -3.65 -9.86
N LEU A 91 -10.23 -3.07 -10.60
CA LEU A 91 -11.61 -3.54 -10.70
C LEU A 91 -12.09 -3.50 -12.16
N SER A 92 -12.38 -4.67 -12.75
CA SER A 92 -12.65 -4.79 -14.19
C SER A 92 -14.08 -4.38 -14.58
N ASN A 93 -15.10 -4.94 -13.92
CA ASN A 93 -16.50 -4.65 -14.22
C ASN A 93 -17.16 -3.94 -13.03
N ILE A 94 -16.89 -2.64 -12.94
CA ILE A 94 -17.39 -1.78 -11.87
C ILE A 94 -18.92 -1.71 -11.90
N ASP A 95 -19.52 -1.65 -13.09
CA ASP A 95 -20.97 -1.52 -13.24
C ASP A 95 -21.72 -2.76 -12.74
N LYS A 96 -21.16 -3.97 -12.95
CA LYS A 96 -21.75 -5.21 -12.42
C LYS A 96 -21.72 -5.25 -10.89
N VAL A 97 -20.63 -4.79 -10.28
CA VAL A 97 -20.51 -4.66 -8.81
C VAL A 97 -21.51 -3.63 -8.29
N ALA A 98 -21.53 -2.45 -8.89
CA ALA A 98 -22.40 -1.35 -8.51
C ALA A 98 -23.89 -1.71 -8.62
N LYS A 99 -24.31 -2.32 -9.74
CA LYS A 99 -25.70 -2.73 -9.98
C LYS A 99 -26.21 -3.70 -8.90
N LEU A 100 -25.42 -4.73 -8.57
CA LEU A 100 -25.81 -5.70 -7.56
C LEU A 100 -25.78 -5.10 -6.15
N GLY A 101 -24.77 -4.26 -5.86
CA GLY A 101 -24.68 -3.54 -4.60
C GLY A 101 -25.85 -2.58 -4.38
N GLU A 102 -26.24 -1.83 -5.40
CA GLU A 102 -27.39 -0.92 -5.37
C GLU A 102 -28.69 -1.67 -5.13
N TRP A 103 -28.92 -2.77 -5.84
CA TRP A 103 -30.11 -3.59 -5.63
C TRP A 103 -30.19 -4.11 -4.19
N LEU A 104 -29.09 -4.65 -3.66
CA LEU A 104 -29.03 -5.13 -2.28
C LEU A 104 -29.19 -4.02 -1.23
N LEU A 105 -28.73 -2.80 -1.50
CA LEU A 105 -28.92 -1.67 -0.58
C LEU A 105 -30.35 -1.14 -0.58
N LYS A 106 -31.02 -1.18 -1.73
CA LYS A 106 -32.40 -0.72 -1.88
C LYS A 106 -33.40 -1.73 -1.31
N HIS A 107 -33.12 -3.03 -1.45
CA HIS A 107 -34.08 -4.09 -1.21
C HIS A 107 -33.67 -5.10 -0.12
N GLY A 108 -32.39 -5.14 0.25
CA GLY A 108 -31.83 -6.10 1.20
C GLY A 108 -31.72 -5.60 2.64
N ARG A 109 -31.16 -6.44 3.50
CA ARG A 109 -30.82 -6.17 4.90
C ARG A 109 -29.74 -5.08 5.01
N PRO A 110 -29.51 -4.47 6.20
CA PRO A 110 -28.64 -3.29 6.34
C PRO A 110 -27.17 -3.59 5.97
N GLY A 111 -26.78 -3.39 4.72
CA GLY A 111 -25.41 -3.19 4.21
C GLY A 111 -24.33 -4.21 4.60
N ARG A 112 -24.64 -5.31 5.30
CA ARG A 112 -23.65 -6.26 5.86
C ARG A 112 -22.80 -6.90 4.79
N PHE A 113 -23.38 -7.13 3.62
CA PHE A 113 -22.70 -7.70 2.47
C PHE A 113 -21.54 -6.82 1.95
N LEU A 114 -21.54 -5.51 2.24
CA LEU A 114 -20.45 -4.60 1.82
C LEU A 114 -19.12 -4.93 2.50
N VAL A 115 -19.12 -5.63 3.63
CA VAL A 115 -17.89 -6.11 4.27
C VAL A 115 -17.11 -7.04 3.34
N HIS A 116 -17.79 -7.77 2.44
CA HIS A 116 -17.14 -8.59 1.43
C HIS A 116 -16.35 -7.74 0.44
N TYR A 117 -16.88 -6.57 0.06
CA TYR A 117 -16.15 -5.62 -0.78
C TYR A 117 -14.89 -5.15 -0.07
N SER A 118 -15.02 -4.57 1.13
CA SER A 118 -13.90 -4.06 1.90
C SER A 118 -12.81 -5.11 2.13
N ASN A 119 -13.19 -6.33 2.52
CA ASN A 119 -12.22 -7.40 2.79
C ASN A 119 -11.48 -7.83 1.51
N ILE A 120 -12.19 -8.09 0.40
CA ILE A 120 -11.55 -8.53 -0.85
C ILE A 120 -10.59 -7.46 -1.37
N ARG A 121 -11.03 -6.19 -1.39
CA ARG A 121 -10.23 -5.07 -1.89
C ARG A 121 -9.02 -4.81 -1.00
N GLY A 122 -9.21 -4.79 0.32
CA GLY A 122 -8.14 -4.65 1.30
C GLY A 122 -7.10 -5.78 1.20
N ASP A 123 -7.53 -7.03 1.04
CA ASP A 123 -6.63 -8.17 0.85
C ASP A 123 -5.78 -8.04 -0.43
N LEU A 124 -6.37 -7.53 -1.52
CA LEU A 124 -5.65 -7.31 -2.77
C LEU A 124 -4.62 -6.17 -2.67
N MET A 125 -4.96 -5.08 -1.97
CA MET A 125 -3.98 -4.04 -1.64
C MET A 125 -2.82 -4.60 -0.82
N VAL A 126 -3.09 -5.42 0.22
CA VAL A 126 -2.03 -6.07 1.01
C VAL A 126 -1.14 -6.94 0.13
N ARG A 127 -1.72 -7.70 -0.81
CA ARG A 127 -0.95 -8.50 -1.77
C ARG A 127 -0.03 -7.62 -2.62
N THR A 128 -0.53 -6.54 -3.22
CA THR A 128 0.29 -5.60 -3.99
C THR A 128 1.42 -5.02 -3.14
N LEU A 129 1.12 -4.53 -1.93
CA LEU A 129 2.13 -3.98 -1.01
C LEU A 129 3.19 -5.01 -0.62
N THR A 130 2.77 -6.26 -0.39
CA THR A 130 3.69 -7.36 -0.09
C THR A 130 4.61 -7.65 -1.27
N THR A 131 4.08 -7.66 -2.49
CA THR A 131 4.88 -7.85 -3.71
C THR A 131 5.89 -6.71 -3.88
N ILE A 132 5.49 -5.45 -3.68
CA ILE A 132 6.38 -4.29 -3.76
C ILE A 132 7.50 -4.38 -2.72
N PHE A 133 7.17 -4.73 -1.47
CA PHE A 133 8.17 -4.90 -0.42
C PHE A 133 9.19 -5.98 -0.78
N GLN A 134 8.72 -7.13 -1.29
CA GLN A 134 9.58 -8.25 -1.67
C GLN A 134 10.45 -7.91 -2.89
N SER A 135 9.90 -7.24 -3.91
CA SER A 135 10.66 -6.88 -5.12
C SER A 135 11.75 -5.86 -4.81
N ALA A 136 11.45 -4.83 -4.00
CA ALA A 136 12.43 -3.84 -3.58
C ALA A 136 13.56 -4.45 -2.74
N SER A 137 13.21 -5.33 -1.80
CA SER A 137 14.19 -6.05 -0.99
C SER A 137 15.08 -6.98 -1.83
N MET A 138 14.50 -7.69 -2.82
CA MET A 138 15.25 -8.59 -3.72
C MET A 138 16.12 -7.87 -4.76
N ALA A 139 15.63 -6.75 -5.33
CA ALA A 139 16.43 -5.93 -6.24
C ALA A 139 17.71 -5.47 -5.54
N THR A 140 17.57 -5.06 -4.28
CA THR A 140 18.72 -4.67 -3.46
C THR A 140 19.69 -5.82 -3.20
N ILE A 141 19.21 -7.05 -3.01
CA ILE A 141 20.09 -8.24 -2.88
C ILE A 141 20.81 -8.55 -4.19
N THR A 142 20.13 -8.39 -5.33
CA THR A 142 20.70 -8.66 -6.66
C THR A 142 21.81 -7.67 -6.98
N ASP A 143 21.62 -6.39 -6.66
CA ASP A 143 22.66 -5.35 -6.78
C ASP A 143 23.86 -5.61 -5.85
N LYS A 144 23.60 -6.12 -4.64
CA LYS A 144 24.68 -6.57 -3.72
C LYS A 144 25.51 -7.71 -4.34
N ILE A 145 24.89 -8.70 -4.97
CA ILE A 145 25.60 -9.85 -5.58
C ILE A 145 26.38 -9.41 -6.83
N SER A 146 25.79 -8.57 -7.68
CA SER A 146 26.47 -8.06 -8.88
C SER A 146 27.65 -7.16 -8.52
N GLY A 147 27.52 -6.29 -7.51
CA GLY A 147 28.61 -5.47 -6.97
C GLY A 147 29.75 -6.30 -6.38
N LEU A 148 29.44 -7.36 -5.61
CA LEU A 148 30.44 -8.30 -5.10
C LEU A 148 31.15 -9.07 -6.22
N SER A 149 30.43 -9.45 -7.27
CA SER A 149 31.04 -10.13 -8.44
C SER A 149 31.97 -9.21 -9.23
N ALA A 150 31.62 -7.92 -9.37
CA ALA A 150 32.45 -6.92 -10.00
C ALA A 150 33.72 -6.62 -9.17
N ALA A 151 33.59 -6.55 -7.84
CA ALA A 151 34.71 -6.37 -6.92
C ALA A 151 35.65 -7.60 -6.91
N ALA A 152 35.10 -8.81 -6.94
CA ALA A 152 35.88 -10.05 -7.03
C ALA A 152 36.66 -10.15 -8.36
N ASN A 153 36.04 -9.75 -9.48
CA ASN A 153 36.70 -9.67 -10.79
C ASN A 153 37.81 -8.60 -10.84
N ALA A 154 37.63 -7.47 -10.14
CA ALA A 154 38.65 -6.43 -9.99
C ALA A 154 39.81 -6.85 -9.06
N ALA A 155 39.55 -7.69 -8.06
CA ALA A 155 40.58 -8.25 -7.18
C ALA A 155 41.41 -9.34 -7.88
N PHE A 156 40.76 -10.19 -8.69
CA PHE A 156 41.43 -11.24 -9.46
C PHE A 156 42.40 -10.68 -10.53
N THR A 157 42.10 -9.51 -11.08
CA THR A 157 43.01 -8.82 -12.02
C THR A 157 44.20 -8.10 -11.35
N ARG A 158 44.18 -7.92 -10.02
CA ARG A 158 45.30 -7.31 -9.27
C ARG A 158 46.33 -8.29 -8.72
N SER A 159 46.06 -9.60 -8.72
CA SER A 159 46.92 -10.60 -8.07
C SER A 159 47.87 -11.37 -9.00
N ASN A 160 48.11 -10.93 -10.24
CA ASN A 160 49.10 -11.55 -11.12
C ASN A 160 50.20 -10.55 -11.54
N PRO A 161 51.40 -10.60 -10.95
CA PRO A 161 52.57 -10.01 -11.56
C PRO A 161 53.19 -11.01 -12.54
N SER A 162 53.45 -10.54 -13.78
CA SER A 162 54.34 -11.11 -14.80
C SER A 162 53.81 -12.24 -15.71
N PHE A 163 53.55 -11.92 -17.00
CA PHE A 163 54.50 -12.22 -18.09
C PHE A 163 54.14 -11.53 -19.42
N SER A 164 55.16 -10.96 -20.08
CA SER A 164 55.27 -10.61 -21.52
C SER A 164 54.45 -9.43 -22.07
N ALA A 165 54.89 -8.61 -23.03
CA ALA A 165 56.18 -8.09 -23.46
C ALA A 165 55.84 -6.96 -24.47
N LYS A 166 56.56 -5.85 -24.37
CA LYS A 166 56.96 -4.91 -25.44
C LYS A 166 55.92 -4.49 -26.51
N ASN A 167 55.52 -3.21 -26.44
CA ASN A 167 56.00 -2.20 -27.39
C ASN A 167 55.78 -0.78 -26.86
N ALA A 168 56.71 0.10 -27.22
CA ALA A 168 57.01 1.39 -26.57
C ALA A 168 56.47 2.61 -27.36
N SER A 169 56.69 3.78 -26.75
CA SER A 169 56.67 5.17 -27.29
C SER A 169 55.38 5.94 -26.94
N THR A 170 55.37 7.13 -26.30
CA THR A 170 56.42 8.12 -26.01
C THR A 170 55.94 9.15 -24.97
N ASN A 171 56.91 9.72 -24.24
CA ASN A 171 56.98 11.05 -23.62
C ASN A 171 56.34 11.35 -22.25
N THR A 172 57.22 11.86 -21.39
CA THR A 172 57.10 12.33 -19.99
C THR A 172 56.92 13.88 -19.95
N PRO A 173 56.98 14.57 -18.79
CA PRO A 173 55.92 14.71 -17.79
C PRO A 173 55.66 16.20 -17.41
N LYS A 174 54.58 16.52 -16.66
CA LYS A 174 54.56 17.63 -15.67
C LYS A 174 53.30 17.65 -14.78
N LYS A 175 53.56 17.24 -13.54
CA LYS A 175 53.00 17.55 -12.21
C LYS A 175 52.02 18.76 -12.07
N ALA A 176 50.85 18.53 -11.45
CA ALA A 176 50.35 19.26 -10.26
C ALA A 176 49.02 18.67 -9.72
N THR A 177 49.15 17.92 -8.63
CA THR A 177 48.33 17.95 -7.41
C THR A 177 46.80 17.98 -7.53
N ARG A 178 46.19 16.80 -7.63
CA ARG A 178 44.79 16.56 -7.27
C ARG A 178 44.72 16.42 -5.74
N PHE A 179 43.99 17.29 -5.06
CA PHE A 179 43.46 17.00 -3.73
C PHE A 179 42.51 15.81 -3.88
N ALA A 180 42.91 14.66 -3.33
CA ALA A 180 42.02 13.52 -3.14
C ALA A 180 41.31 13.71 -1.79
N PRO A 181 39.97 13.70 -1.73
CA PRO A 181 39.32 13.39 -0.47
C PRO A 181 39.59 11.90 -0.19
N GLU A 182 40.01 11.55 1.02
CA GLU A 182 39.99 10.17 1.49
C GLU A 182 38.55 9.65 1.40
N GLN A 183 38.24 8.97 0.31
CA GLN A 183 37.10 8.07 0.24
C GLN A 183 37.51 6.82 1.00
N GLY A 184 37.00 6.71 2.24
CA GLY A 184 36.95 5.46 2.96
C GLY A 184 36.23 4.37 2.15
N PRO A 185 36.31 3.10 2.57
CA PRO A 185 35.84 1.97 1.76
C PRO A 185 34.37 2.14 1.38
N ILE A 186 34.10 2.28 0.09
CA ILE A 186 32.76 2.52 -0.50
C ILE A 186 31.80 1.31 -0.32
N GLY A 187 32.29 0.17 0.17
CA GLY A 187 31.51 -1.08 0.23
C GLY A 187 30.59 -1.28 1.45
N THR A 188 30.57 -0.40 2.46
CA THR A 188 29.81 -0.64 3.71
C THR A 188 28.61 0.29 3.94
N ARG A 189 28.51 1.44 3.24
CA ARG A 189 27.42 2.41 3.48
C ARG A 189 26.13 2.15 2.70
N GLU A 190 26.21 1.49 1.54
CA GLU A 190 25.03 1.16 0.72
C GLU A 190 24.22 -0.02 1.29
N ALA A 191 24.82 -0.82 2.19
CA ALA A 191 24.21 -2.02 2.75
C ALA A 191 23.17 -1.73 3.85
N GLU A 192 23.32 -0.64 4.61
CA GLU A 192 22.47 -0.28 5.76
C GLU A 192 21.14 0.40 5.39
N GLY A 193 20.95 0.80 4.11
CA GLY A 193 19.76 1.54 3.64
C GLY A 193 18.66 0.70 2.98
N ALA A 194 18.95 -0.55 2.62
CA ALA A 194 18.10 -1.41 1.79
C ALA A 194 16.68 -1.64 2.33
N ASP A 195 16.58 -1.96 3.62
CA ASP A 195 15.31 -2.25 4.28
C ASP A 195 14.54 -0.97 4.64
N THR A 196 15.25 0.16 4.71
CA THR A 196 14.66 1.50 4.90
C THR A 196 14.03 2.06 3.64
N GLU A 197 14.70 1.88 2.50
CA GLU A 197 14.16 2.26 1.19
C GLU A 197 12.94 1.42 0.83
N SER A 198 13.02 0.09 1.04
CA SER A 198 11.89 -0.81 0.84
C SER A 198 10.68 -0.43 1.72
N GLY A 199 10.93 -0.05 2.98
CA GLY A 199 9.89 0.43 3.89
C GLY A 199 9.27 1.76 3.44
N LEU A 200 10.09 2.70 2.95
CA LEU A 200 9.62 3.97 2.41
C LEU A 200 8.73 3.75 1.18
N LEU A 201 9.19 2.92 0.24
CA LEU A 201 8.44 2.60 -0.97
C LEU A 201 7.07 1.98 -0.67
N VAL A 202 6.97 1.10 0.33
CA VAL A 202 5.67 0.51 0.75
C VAL A 202 4.71 1.58 1.26
N ILE A 203 5.19 2.56 2.04
CA ILE A 203 4.32 3.63 2.57
C ILE A 203 3.85 4.54 1.43
N ALA A 204 4.74 4.87 0.49
CA ALA A 204 4.39 5.64 -0.69
C ALA A 204 3.38 4.92 -1.58
N ALA A 205 3.62 3.63 -1.86
CA ALA A 205 2.70 2.77 -2.61
C ALA A 205 1.34 2.64 -1.92
N PHE A 206 1.30 2.59 -0.59
CA PHE A 206 0.04 2.59 0.15
C PHE A 206 -0.77 3.87 -0.10
N VAL A 207 -0.13 5.05 -0.03
CA VAL A 207 -0.80 6.33 -0.32
C VAL A 207 -1.31 6.36 -1.76
N ALA A 208 -0.54 5.85 -2.72
CA ALA A 208 -0.98 5.73 -4.11
C ALA A 208 -2.20 4.82 -4.26
N LEU A 209 -2.18 3.65 -3.62
CA LEU A 209 -3.30 2.71 -3.67
C LEU A 209 -4.56 3.25 -2.97
N VAL A 210 -4.42 4.03 -1.88
CA VAL A 210 -5.54 4.73 -1.25
C VAL A 210 -6.23 5.66 -2.27
N TYR A 211 -5.46 6.46 -3.00
CA TYR A 211 -5.99 7.34 -4.05
C TYR A 211 -6.73 6.57 -5.15
N VAL A 212 -6.17 5.44 -5.61
CA VAL A 212 -6.79 4.58 -6.62
C VAL A 212 -8.11 3.99 -6.11
N GLU A 213 -8.14 3.46 -4.89
CA GLU A 213 -9.33 2.86 -4.31
C GLU A 213 -10.43 3.89 -4.03
N GLU A 214 -10.09 5.12 -3.63
CA GLU A 214 -11.07 6.21 -3.49
C GLU A 214 -11.80 6.48 -4.80
N GLY A 215 -11.05 6.60 -5.92
CA GLY A 215 -11.64 6.83 -7.24
C GLY A 215 -12.55 5.68 -7.73
N ILE A 216 -12.23 4.44 -7.33
CA ILE A 216 -13.05 3.27 -7.67
C ILE A 216 -14.29 3.18 -6.78
N LEU A 217 -14.14 3.47 -5.49
CA LEU A 217 -15.20 3.34 -4.50
C LEU A 217 -16.41 4.22 -4.83
N ASP A 218 -16.17 5.44 -5.33
CA ASP A 218 -17.23 6.38 -5.72
C ASP A 218 -18.17 5.83 -6.79
N ARG A 219 -17.67 4.91 -7.63
CA ARG A 219 -18.46 4.26 -8.68
C ARG A 219 -18.99 2.89 -8.24
N ALA A 220 -18.19 2.13 -7.49
CA ALA A 220 -18.54 0.78 -7.08
C ALA A 220 -19.61 0.75 -5.97
N VAL A 221 -19.65 1.77 -5.12
CA VAL A 221 -20.63 1.92 -4.02
C VAL A 221 -21.41 3.23 -4.24
N PRO A 222 -22.50 3.20 -5.02
CA PRO A 222 -23.20 4.43 -5.42
C PRO A 222 -23.84 5.16 -4.24
N VAL A 223 -24.20 4.46 -3.16
CA VAL A 223 -24.81 5.05 -1.94
C VAL A 223 -23.76 5.75 -1.08
N PHE A 224 -23.83 7.08 -1.04
CA PHE A 224 -22.85 7.96 -0.38
C PHE A 224 -22.66 7.63 1.11
N GLU A 225 -23.76 7.38 1.83
CA GLU A 225 -23.76 7.12 3.28
C GLU A 225 -22.99 5.84 3.65
N LYS A 226 -22.76 4.95 2.70
CA LYS A 226 -22.01 3.70 2.91
C LYS A 226 -20.54 3.82 2.56
N ARG A 227 -20.13 4.81 1.75
CA ARG A 227 -18.74 4.92 1.25
C ARG A 227 -17.74 5.08 2.39
N ALA A 228 -18.02 5.96 3.35
CA ALA A 228 -17.13 6.19 4.48
C ALA A 228 -16.92 4.92 5.33
N GLN A 229 -17.97 4.12 5.53
CA GLN A 229 -17.88 2.85 6.22
C GLN A 229 -17.05 1.84 5.42
N VAL A 230 -17.32 1.71 4.12
CA VAL A 230 -16.62 0.75 3.24
C VAL A 230 -15.14 1.09 3.14
N HIS A 231 -14.80 2.37 2.96
CA HIS A 231 -13.43 2.86 2.87
C HIS A 231 -12.64 2.57 4.16
N ARG A 232 -13.25 2.84 5.32
CA ARG A 232 -12.71 2.52 6.64
C ARG A 232 -12.36 1.03 6.77
N ASP A 233 -13.32 0.17 6.47
CA ASP A 233 -13.15 -1.28 6.61
C ASP A 233 -12.11 -1.83 5.62
N LEU A 234 -12.04 -1.24 4.42
CA LEU A 234 -11.12 -1.62 3.34
C LEU A 234 -9.67 -1.33 3.73
N LEU A 235 -9.39 -0.13 4.26
CA LEU A 235 -8.03 0.32 4.56
C LEU A 235 -7.43 -0.30 5.82
N LYS A 236 -8.22 -0.99 6.64
CA LYS A 236 -7.76 -1.57 7.90
C LYS A 236 -6.63 -2.58 7.73
N ALA A 237 -6.78 -3.56 6.84
CA ALA A 237 -5.76 -4.58 6.62
C ALA A 237 -4.48 -4.01 5.95
N PRO A 238 -4.58 -3.21 4.87
CA PRO A 238 -3.43 -2.53 4.26
C PRO A 238 -2.66 -1.64 5.22
N LEU A 239 -3.34 -0.78 5.98
CA LEU A 239 -2.67 0.12 6.93
C LEU A 239 -1.96 -0.68 8.03
N ASN A 240 -2.59 -1.73 8.56
CA ASN A 240 -1.95 -2.60 9.55
C ASN A 240 -0.68 -3.27 9.00
N TYR A 241 -0.68 -3.66 7.72
CA TYR A 241 0.52 -4.15 7.04
C TYR A 241 1.61 -3.08 6.96
N VAL A 242 1.25 -1.85 6.55
CA VAL A 242 2.20 -0.72 6.49
C VAL A 242 2.80 -0.40 7.86
N ILE A 243 2.00 -0.39 8.93
CA ILE A 243 2.50 -0.17 10.29
C ILE A 243 3.50 -1.26 10.70
N LYS A 244 3.25 -2.52 10.34
CA LYS A 244 4.19 -3.63 10.60
C LYS A 244 5.50 -3.46 9.83
N VAL A 245 5.42 -3.11 8.54
CA VAL A 245 6.62 -2.84 7.73
C VAL A 245 7.41 -1.68 8.32
N LEU A 246 6.77 -0.55 8.61
CA LEU A 246 7.41 0.61 9.20
C LEU A 246 8.06 0.27 10.55
N THR A 247 7.36 -0.46 11.42
CA THR A 247 7.90 -0.89 12.72
C THR A 247 9.14 -1.76 12.54
N LYS A 248 9.08 -2.73 11.62
CA LYS A 248 10.22 -3.59 11.31
C LYS A 248 11.41 -2.79 10.78
N THR A 249 11.17 -1.93 9.79
CA THR A 249 12.20 -1.04 9.21
C THR A 249 12.87 -0.17 10.27
N VAL A 250 12.10 0.38 11.21
CA VAL A 250 12.64 1.18 12.33
C VAL A 250 13.44 0.31 13.32
N GLN A 251 13.05 -0.95 13.52
CA GLN A 251 13.76 -1.86 14.42
C GLN A 251 15.10 -2.30 13.84
N ASP A 252 15.10 -2.68 12.56
CA ASP A 252 16.22 -3.27 11.83
C ASP A 252 17.26 -2.23 11.37
N SER A 253 16.94 -0.93 11.40
CA SER A 253 17.90 0.14 11.08
C SER A 253 18.98 0.25 12.18
N GLU A 254 20.08 -0.50 12.04
CA GLU A 254 21.23 -0.41 12.93
C GLU A 254 22.07 0.84 12.62
N GLY A 255 22.00 1.87 13.47
CA GLY A 255 23.03 2.91 13.59
C GLY A 255 23.10 4.00 12.49
N SER A 256 22.36 3.89 11.39
CA SER A 256 22.41 4.87 10.30
C SER A 256 21.26 5.88 10.36
N LEU A 257 21.50 7.04 11.00
CA LEU A 257 20.60 8.21 10.92
C LEU A 257 20.31 8.60 9.45
N ALA A 258 21.31 8.47 8.58
CA ALA A 258 21.18 8.79 7.16
C ALA A 258 20.13 7.91 6.44
N ALA A 259 19.96 6.66 6.87
CA ALA A 259 18.96 5.74 6.32
C ALA A 259 17.53 6.05 6.84
N LEU A 260 17.41 6.48 8.11
CA LEU A 260 16.10 6.78 8.71
C LEU A 260 15.56 8.19 8.40
N LEU A 261 16.43 9.16 8.11
CA LEU A 261 16.00 10.55 7.85
C LEU A 261 15.03 10.68 6.66
N PRO A 262 15.26 10.04 5.49
CA PRO A 262 14.30 10.06 4.38
C PRO A 262 12.94 9.49 4.78
N LEU A 263 12.93 8.40 5.55
CA LEU A 263 11.72 7.75 6.05
C LEU A 263 10.96 8.66 7.02
N LEU A 264 11.65 9.25 8.01
CA LEU A 264 11.07 10.22 8.93
C LEU A 264 10.49 11.42 8.19
N ARG A 265 11.24 12.01 7.25
CA ARG A 265 10.78 13.14 6.43
C ARG A 265 9.49 12.80 5.70
N PHE A 266 9.45 11.64 5.04
CA PHE A 266 8.30 11.20 4.26
C PHE A 266 7.06 10.95 5.14
N VAL A 267 7.23 10.21 6.25
CA VAL A 267 6.13 9.88 7.16
C VAL A 267 5.64 11.12 7.91
N ALA A 268 6.53 12.01 8.33
CA ALA A 268 6.17 13.26 9.01
C ALA A 268 5.38 14.20 8.10
N ALA A 269 5.78 14.35 6.84
CA ALA A 269 5.06 15.15 5.85
C ALA A 269 3.61 14.67 5.64
N ARG A 270 3.34 13.39 5.87
CA ARG A 270 2.03 12.73 5.69
C ARG A 270 1.36 12.35 7.01
N HIS A 271 1.87 12.82 8.14
CA HIS A 271 1.41 12.36 9.45
C HIS A 271 -0.09 12.59 9.66
N VAL A 272 -0.59 13.78 9.29
CA VAL A 272 -2.02 14.13 9.42
C VAL A 272 -2.90 13.18 8.60
N GLN A 273 -2.53 12.92 7.34
CA GLN A 273 -3.26 12.01 6.46
C GLN A 273 -3.28 10.59 7.03
N MET A 274 -2.10 10.06 7.38
CA MET A 274 -1.96 8.71 7.92
C MET A 274 -2.66 8.54 9.27
N SER A 275 -2.60 9.55 10.14
CA SER A 275 -3.29 9.54 11.43
C SER A 275 -4.80 9.53 11.26
N THR A 276 -5.33 10.30 10.30
CA THR A 276 -6.78 10.31 9.99
C THR A 276 -7.24 8.95 9.47
N ILE A 277 -6.46 8.32 8.58
CA ILE A 277 -6.76 6.97 8.09
C ILE A 277 -6.70 5.96 9.25
N ALA A 278 -5.71 6.08 10.14
CA ALA A 278 -5.54 5.21 11.29
C ALA A 278 -6.67 5.33 12.30
N GLU A 279 -7.11 6.54 12.62
CA GLU A 279 -8.27 6.79 13.49
C GLU A 279 -9.52 6.14 12.91
N ASN A 280 -9.79 6.37 11.63
CA ASN A 280 -10.92 5.77 10.94
C ASN A 280 -10.84 4.24 10.99
N ALA A 281 -9.70 3.65 10.65
CA ALA A 281 -9.48 2.20 10.64
C ALA A 281 -9.37 1.55 12.03
N HIS A 282 -9.48 2.31 13.12
CA HIS A 282 -9.26 1.86 14.50
C HIS A 282 -7.85 1.28 14.74
N LEU A 283 -6.85 1.93 14.15
CA LEU A 283 -5.41 1.63 14.22
C LEU A 283 -4.60 2.84 14.71
N GLU A 284 -5.23 3.81 15.38
CA GLU A 284 -4.57 5.01 15.88
C GLU A 284 -3.40 4.68 16.83
N GLN A 285 -3.66 3.89 17.87
CA GLN A 285 -2.65 3.51 18.87
C GLN A 285 -1.40 2.85 18.25
N PRO A 286 -1.51 1.80 17.41
CA PRO A 286 -0.33 1.18 16.80
C PRO A 286 0.38 2.13 15.83
N TYR A 287 -0.35 2.96 15.07
CA TYR A 287 0.27 3.96 14.20
C TYR A 287 1.06 5.00 14.99
N GLN A 288 0.46 5.59 16.03
CA GLN A 288 1.08 6.61 16.88
C GLN A 288 2.31 6.05 17.61
N SER A 289 2.24 4.82 18.11
CA SER A 289 3.37 4.15 18.75
C SER A 289 4.54 3.97 17.77
N CYS A 290 4.25 3.54 16.54
CA CYS A 290 5.24 3.37 15.48
C CYS A 290 5.89 4.70 15.07
N PHE A 291 5.08 5.75 14.87
CA PHE A 291 5.57 7.09 14.52
C PHE A 291 6.44 7.71 15.62
N ARG A 292 6.05 7.55 16.89
CA ARG A 292 6.87 7.97 18.04
C ARG A 292 8.19 7.20 18.08
N ALA A 293 8.17 5.89 17.86
CA ALA A 293 9.39 5.08 17.83
C ALA A 293 10.37 5.56 16.75
N LEU A 294 9.88 5.84 15.54
CA LEU A 294 10.68 6.42 14.44
C LEU A 294 11.31 7.77 14.87
N THR A 295 10.49 8.66 15.44
CA THR A 295 10.93 10.00 15.86
C THR A 295 11.98 9.93 16.98
N LEU A 296 11.73 9.11 18.01
CA LEU A 296 12.64 8.90 19.13
C LEU A 296 13.96 8.30 18.67
N ARG A 297 13.93 7.31 17.77
CA ARG A 297 15.15 6.67 17.26
C ARG A 297 16.00 7.64 16.45
N CYS A 298 15.38 8.44 15.57
CA CYS A 298 16.09 9.52 14.86
C CYS A 298 16.67 10.55 15.84
N SER A 299 15.90 10.95 16.85
CA SER A 299 16.35 11.92 17.87
C SER A 299 17.53 11.39 18.69
N SER A 300 17.50 10.11 19.07
CA SER A 300 18.61 9.44 19.77
C SER A 300 19.87 9.42 18.92
N TYR A 301 19.78 9.10 17.62
CA TYR A 301 20.96 9.12 16.75
C TYR A 301 21.51 10.53 16.52
N ILE A 302 20.65 11.55 16.48
CA ILE A 302 21.08 12.95 16.42
C ILE A 302 21.82 13.32 17.71
N ALA A 303 21.26 12.97 18.88
CA ALA A 303 21.89 13.23 20.17
C ALA A 303 23.24 12.51 20.28
N ASP A 304 23.30 11.22 19.97
CA ASP A 304 24.53 10.42 19.93
C ASP A 304 25.58 11.02 18.98
N TYR A 305 25.15 11.55 17.82
CA TYR A 305 26.04 12.22 16.88
C TYR A 305 26.67 13.48 17.50
N PHE A 306 25.86 14.32 18.15
CA PHE A 306 26.33 15.51 18.85
C PHE A 306 27.22 15.18 20.05
N GLU A 307 26.93 14.10 20.79
CA GLU A 307 27.73 13.64 21.93
C GLU A 307 29.09 13.04 21.49
N ARG A 308 29.15 12.37 20.32
CA ARG A 308 30.35 11.70 19.82
C ARG A 308 31.32 12.59 19.04
N GLY A 309 30.91 13.77 18.55
CA GLY A 309 31.83 14.61 17.79
C GLY A 309 31.31 15.96 17.29
N ALA A 310 31.68 17.00 18.04
CA ALA A 310 31.96 18.38 17.60
C ALA A 310 30.81 19.25 17.06
N VAL A 311 30.85 20.52 17.45
CA VAL A 311 30.23 21.65 16.75
C VAL A 311 30.91 21.80 15.39
N PRO A 312 30.22 21.57 14.26
CA PRO A 312 30.38 22.45 13.13
C PRO A 312 29.04 23.09 12.76
N SER A 313 29.06 24.41 12.65
CA SER A 313 27.94 25.38 12.67
C SER A 313 26.92 25.31 11.51
N THR A 314 26.46 24.13 11.07
CA THR A 314 25.69 24.06 9.80
C THR A 314 24.45 23.15 9.77
N ILE A 315 23.99 22.58 10.88
CA ILE A 315 22.78 21.69 10.89
C ILE A 315 21.62 22.31 11.70
N PHE A 316 21.40 23.62 11.59
CA PHE A 316 20.32 24.30 12.32
C PHE A 316 19.01 24.48 11.53
N LEU A 317 18.83 23.80 10.39
CA LEU A 317 17.71 24.07 9.46
C LEU A 317 16.63 22.99 9.35
N PHE A 318 16.67 21.89 10.11
CA PHE A 318 15.77 20.74 9.86
C PHE A 318 14.95 20.20 11.04
N LEU A 319 14.80 20.95 12.14
CA LEU A 319 13.85 20.56 13.21
C LEU A 319 12.64 21.51 13.23
N PRO A 320 11.40 21.01 13.17
CA PRO A 320 10.23 21.84 13.48
C PRO A 320 10.26 22.18 14.98
N CYS A 321 10.11 23.47 15.30
CA CYS A 321 10.31 24.06 16.63
C CYS A 321 9.32 23.64 17.73
N ASP A 322 8.37 22.74 17.51
CA ASP A 322 7.25 22.53 18.44
C ASP A 322 7.32 21.26 19.32
N ALA A 323 8.49 20.61 19.43
CA ALA A 323 8.64 19.40 20.24
C ALA A 323 9.47 19.57 21.53
N MET A 324 9.81 20.80 21.93
CA MET A 324 10.45 21.09 23.22
C MET A 324 9.58 22.00 24.07
N ASN A 325 8.44 21.48 24.54
CA ASN A 325 7.78 21.95 25.76
C ASN A 325 6.73 20.93 26.19
N THR A 326 7.18 19.87 26.87
CA THR A 326 6.54 19.21 28.03
C THR A 326 7.51 18.18 28.57
#